data_AF-A0A965NPC1-F1
#
_entry.id   AF-A0A965NPC1-F1
#
_cell.length_a   1.000
_cell.length_b   1.000
_cell.length_c   1.000
_cell.angle_alpha   90.00
_cell.angle_beta   90.00
_cell.angle_gamma   90.00
#
_symmetry.space_group_name_H-M   'P 1'
#
loop_
_entity.id
_entity.type
_entity.pdbx_description
1 polymer ?
#
loop_
_entity_poly.entity_id
_entity_poly.type
_entity_poly.pdbx_seq_one_letter_code
_entity_poly.pdbx_strand_id
1 'polypeptide(L)'
;MSPPREPPRGPETTLSGVVERILWLDEETHFTIAELAPEAGDKVIILGNMTGLQCGETVDVSGHWERHPSHGPQLRVRTFSSRLPSSVHGIRKYLGSGLIKGIGKTYADKIVAKFGVRTFDIISNQSGRLREVDGIGPGRAKAIKAAWDDQKALREVMVFLQTYGVTNALCIRIVKAYGQDAKKVLTSEPYRVCREVEGVGFKTADKIARNLGLPTAGPQRVDAGILHTLEELEGEGHSAFPDEGLLEKATELLEVDKTIVHDRLRKLMEEKAVGVLSTRGVRLVQLRPQENAEKSIAAS
;
A
#
# COMPACT_ATOMS: atom_id res chain seq x y z
N MET A 1 -1.71 23.14 26.54
CA MET A 1 -0.71 22.08 26.80
C MET A 1 0.25 22.06 25.63
N SER A 2 1.53 22.38 25.86
CA SER A 2 2.55 22.23 24.81
C SER A 2 2.74 20.73 24.51
N PRO A 3 2.93 20.33 23.25
CA PRO A 3 3.26 18.94 22.93
C PRO A 3 4.57 18.55 23.64
N PRO A 4 4.73 17.27 24.04
CA PRO A 4 5.94 16.81 24.68
C PRO A 4 7.14 17.08 23.75
N ARG A 5 8.18 17.73 24.29
CA ARG A 5 9.44 17.96 23.57
C ARG A 5 10.02 16.61 23.17
N GLU A 6 10.16 16.37 21.87
CA GLU A 6 10.90 15.22 21.38
C GLU A 6 12.35 15.24 21.92
N PRO A 7 12.91 14.09 22.27
CA PRO A 7 14.30 14.00 22.72
C PRO A 7 15.25 14.52 21.62
N PRO A 8 16.43 15.03 21.99
CA PRO A 8 17.41 15.53 21.05
C PRO A 8 17.81 14.43 20.06
N ARG A 9 17.46 14.61 18.77
CA ARG A 9 17.82 13.70 17.69
C ARG A 9 19.32 13.85 17.42
N GLY A 10 20.07 12.74 17.45
CA GLY A 10 21.49 12.73 17.04
C GLY A 10 21.66 13.16 15.57
N PRO A 11 22.89 13.25 15.04
CA PRO A 11 23.09 13.58 13.62
C PRO A 11 22.39 12.56 12.72
N GLU A 12 21.74 13.04 11.65
CA GLU A 12 21.11 12.18 10.64
C GLU A 12 22.21 11.37 9.94
N THR A 13 22.06 10.05 9.96
CA THR A 13 23.02 9.08 9.41
C THR A 13 22.37 8.34 8.27
N THR A 14 23.11 8.16 7.18
CA THR A 14 22.71 7.38 6.01
C THR A 14 23.52 6.10 5.94
N LEU A 15 22.87 4.96 5.66
CA LEU A 15 23.52 3.67 5.49
C LEU A 15 22.93 2.92 4.28
N SER A 16 23.79 2.26 3.51
CA SER A 16 23.41 1.30 2.45
C SER A 16 23.85 -0.09 2.88
N GLY A 17 22.97 -1.09 2.69
CA GLY A 17 23.29 -2.47 3.08
C GLY A 17 22.25 -3.50 2.66
N VAL A 18 22.56 -4.77 2.92
CA VAL A 18 21.66 -5.92 2.69
C VAL A 18 20.91 -6.26 3.97
N VAL A 19 19.60 -6.42 3.87
CA VAL A 19 18.77 -6.89 5.00
C VAL A 19 19.09 -8.36 5.29
N GLU A 20 19.72 -8.63 6.43
CA GLU A 20 20.17 -9.97 6.81
C GLU A 20 19.06 -10.85 7.33
N ARG A 21 18.21 -10.25 8.16
CA ARG A 21 17.07 -10.86 8.83
C ARG A 21 16.11 -9.79 9.33
N ILE A 22 14.82 -10.09 9.22
CA ILE A 22 13.76 -9.37 9.94
C ILE A 22 13.60 -10.07 11.29
N LEU A 23 13.89 -9.35 12.37
CA LEU A 23 13.82 -9.86 13.75
C LEU A 23 12.40 -9.79 14.29
N TRP A 24 11.68 -8.73 13.91
CA TRP A 24 10.29 -8.51 14.29
C TRP A 24 9.58 -7.68 13.22
N LEU A 25 8.32 -8.00 12.98
CA LEU A 25 7.42 -7.25 12.11
C LEU A 25 6.04 -7.24 12.77
N ASP A 26 5.54 -6.04 13.03
CA ASP A 26 4.14 -5.81 13.32
C ASP A 26 3.36 -5.78 11.99
N GLU A 27 2.43 -6.70 11.77
CA GLU A 27 1.66 -6.73 10.53
C GLU A 27 0.61 -5.61 10.47
N GLU A 28 0.24 -5.01 11.59
CA GLU A 28 -0.76 -3.94 11.68
C GLU A 28 -0.12 -2.55 11.59
N THR A 29 0.92 -2.30 12.40
CA THR A 29 1.62 -1.00 12.42
C THR A 29 2.75 -0.93 11.39
N HIS A 30 3.18 -2.08 10.83
CA HIS A 30 4.36 -2.23 9.96
C HIS A 30 5.67 -1.77 10.61
N PHE A 31 5.69 -1.62 11.93
CA PHE A 31 6.92 -1.42 12.65
C PHE A 31 7.79 -2.67 12.50
N THR A 32 8.99 -2.45 11.99
CA THR A 32 9.93 -3.51 11.65
C THR A 32 11.20 -3.31 12.45
N ILE A 33 11.76 -4.40 12.98
CA ILE A 33 13.11 -4.46 13.51
C ILE A 33 13.88 -5.43 12.61
N ALA A 34 14.95 -4.97 11.99
CA ALA A 34 15.75 -5.77 11.09
C ALA A 34 17.25 -5.62 11.39
N GLU A 35 18.01 -6.66 11.06
CA GLU A 35 19.46 -6.59 11.01
C GLU A 35 19.88 -6.21 9.58
N LEU A 36 20.65 -5.15 9.45
CA LEU A 36 21.22 -4.67 8.21
C LEU A 36 22.73 -4.98 8.20
N ALA A 37 23.21 -5.64 7.16
CA ALA A 37 24.64 -5.75 6.87
C ALA A 37 25.04 -4.58 5.94
N PRO A 38 25.70 -3.53 6.44
CA PRO A 38 26.15 -2.43 5.60
C PRO A 38 27.24 -2.89 4.61
N GLU A 39 27.48 -2.10 3.58
CA GLU A 39 28.56 -2.37 2.61
C GLU A 39 29.95 -2.43 3.27
N ALA A 40 30.15 -1.64 4.33
CA ALA A 40 31.34 -1.65 5.16
C ALA A 40 30.97 -1.53 6.64
N GLY A 41 31.68 -2.28 7.49
CA GLY A 41 31.49 -2.30 8.93
C GLY A 41 30.67 -3.48 9.44
N ASP A 42 30.39 -3.45 10.74
CA ASP A 42 29.62 -4.49 11.42
C ASP A 42 28.12 -4.37 11.11
N LYS A 43 27.41 -5.49 11.31
CA LYS A 43 25.95 -5.51 11.19
C LYS A 43 25.30 -4.59 12.22
N VAL A 44 24.24 -3.91 11.82
CA VAL A 44 23.52 -2.94 12.64
C VAL A 44 22.04 -3.31 12.76
N ILE A 45 21.40 -2.91 13.85
CA ILE A 45 19.96 -3.05 14.00
C ILE A 45 19.29 -1.76 13.49
N ILE A 46 18.35 -1.92 12.57
CA ILE A 46 17.49 -0.85 12.08
C ILE A 46 16.06 -1.07 12.58
N LEU A 47 15.37 0.00 12.95
CA LEU A 47 13.99 -0.05 13.41
C LEU A 47 13.17 1.13 12.93
N GLY A 48 11.88 0.91 12.73
CA GLY A 48 10.95 1.94 12.29
C GLY A 48 9.90 1.36 11.36
N ASN A 49 9.08 2.23 10.77
CA ASN A 49 8.09 1.79 9.81
C ASN A 49 8.76 1.54 8.45
N MET A 50 9.11 0.28 8.20
CA MET A 50 9.77 -0.18 6.97
C MET A 50 8.87 -1.15 6.22
N THR A 51 7.62 -0.72 6.01
CA THR A 51 6.62 -1.55 5.36
C THR A 51 7.10 -2.11 4.02
N GLY A 52 6.90 -3.41 3.79
CA GLY A 52 7.27 -4.08 2.56
C GLY A 52 8.74 -4.51 2.48
N LEU A 53 9.58 -4.17 3.47
CA LEU A 53 10.97 -4.60 3.55
C LEU A 53 11.07 -6.12 3.52
N GLN A 54 11.94 -6.66 2.65
CA GLN A 54 12.19 -8.10 2.55
C GLN A 54 13.63 -8.46 2.92
N CYS A 55 13.81 -9.63 3.51
CA CYS A 55 15.14 -10.22 3.70
C CYS A 55 15.87 -10.34 2.36
N GLY A 56 17.16 -9.98 2.36
CA GLY A 56 18.02 -10.01 1.18
C GLY A 56 17.90 -8.79 0.27
N GLU A 57 16.95 -7.87 0.49
CA GLU A 57 16.95 -6.60 -0.24
C GLU A 57 18.16 -5.76 0.09
N THR A 58 18.62 -4.98 -0.89
CA THR A 58 19.54 -3.89 -0.63
C THR A 58 18.71 -2.63 -0.35
N VAL A 59 19.00 -1.97 0.76
CA VAL A 59 18.28 -0.77 1.19
C VAL A 59 19.23 0.38 1.46
N ASP A 60 18.78 1.59 1.15
CA ASP A 60 19.36 2.82 1.65
C ASP A 60 18.43 3.35 2.74
N VAL A 61 18.96 3.58 3.93
CA VAL A 61 18.20 4.07 5.09
C VAL A 61 18.79 5.39 5.55
N SER A 62 17.93 6.32 5.98
CA SER A 62 18.31 7.56 6.64
C SER A 62 17.57 7.68 7.97
N GLY A 63 18.29 8.03 9.03
CA GLY A 63 17.72 8.04 10.39
C GLY A 63 18.69 8.54 11.45
N HIS A 64 18.35 8.30 12.71
CA HIS A 64 19.17 8.72 13.85
C HIS A 64 19.52 7.53 14.73
N TRP A 65 20.73 7.52 15.26
CA TRP A 65 21.14 6.51 16.23
C TRP A 65 20.44 6.72 17.55
N GLU A 66 19.89 5.63 18.08
CA GLU A 66 19.32 5.51 19.41
C GLU A 66 20.04 4.37 20.14
N ARG A 67 20.04 4.41 21.46
CA ARG A 67 20.63 3.34 22.28
C ARG A 67 19.55 2.68 23.12
N HIS A 68 19.24 1.43 22.80
CA HIS A 68 18.33 0.63 23.61
C HIS A 68 19.06 0.13 24.86
N PRO A 69 18.48 0.25 26.07
CA PRO A 69 19.13 -0.14 27.33
C PRO A 69 19.66 -1.58 27.34
N SER A 70 18.91 -2.51 26.73
CA SER A 70 19.22 -3.94 26.72
C SER A 70 19.82 -4.47 25.41
N HIS A 71 19.70 -3.71 24.32
CA HIS A 71 20.04 -4.19 22.96
C HIS A 71 21.11 -3.35 22.26
N GLY A 72 21.62 -2.31 22.93
CA GLY A 72 22.72 -1.50 22.41
C GLY A 72 22.27 -0.53 21.31
N PRO A 73 23.20 -0.12 20.41
CA PRO A 73 22.93 0.88 19.39
C PRO A 73 22.00 0.35 18.29
N GLN A 74 21.02 1.17 17.92
CA GLN A 74 20.05 0.88 16.87
C GLN A 74 19.81 2.15 16.05
N LEU A 75 19.61 2.03 14.75
CA LEU A 75 19.28 3.15 13.89
C LEU A 75 17.76 3.25 13.75
N ARG A 76 17.15 4.31 14.30
CA ARG A 76 15.75 4.63 14.04
C ARG A 76 15.62 5.23 12.65
N VAL A 77 15.06 4.44 11.74
CA VAL A 77 14.86 4.78 10.34
C VAL A 77 13.72 5.79 10.20
N ARG A 78 14.03 6.92 9.56
CA ARG A 78 13.06 7.96 9.19
C ARG A 78 12.57 7.76 7.76
N THR A 79 13.48 7.45 6.85
CA THR A 79 13.18 7.16 5.44
C THR A 79 14.03 5.99 4.96
N PHE A 80 13.49 5.22 4.02
CA PHE A 80 14.25 4.17 3.34
C PHE A 80 13.78 3.99 1.91
N SER A 81 14.68 3.48 1.07
CA SER A 81 14.38 2.96 -0.26
C SER A 81 14.92 1.54 -0.38
N SER A 82 14.21 0.64 -1.07
CA SER A 82 14.66 -0.73 -1.30
C SER A 82 14.78 -1.06 -2.78
N ARG A 83 15.80 -1.86 -3.10
CA ARG A 83 16.06 -2.40 -4.44
C ARG A 83 16.35 -3.89 -4.36
N LEU A 84 16.11 -4.59 -5.46
CA LEU A 84 16.52 -5.99 -5.57
C LEU A 84 18.04 -6.11 -5.37
N PRO A 85 18.51 -7.17 -4.68
CA PRO A 85 19.93 -7.35 -4.48
C PRO A 85 20.65 -7.62 -5.79
N SER A 86 21.85 -7.05 -5.92
CA SER A 86 22.77 -7.29 -7.04
C SER A 86 23.93 -8.21 -6.67
N SER A 87 24.17 -8.46 -5.38
CA SER A 87 25.23 -9.33 -4.89
C SER A 87 24.76 -10.78 -4.79
N VAL A 88 25.68 -11.73 -5.00
CA VAL A 88 25.43 -13.18 -4.82
C VAL A 88 24.84 -13.47 -3.43
N HIS A 89 25.37 -12.81 -2.40
CA HIS A 89 24.89 -12.95 -1.02
C HIS A 89 23.45 -12.46 -0.85
N GLY A 90 23.14 -11.25 -1.34
CA GLY A 90 21.79 -10.70 -1.27
C GLY A 90 20.78 -11.52 -2.07
N ILE A 91 21.13 -11.95 -3.29
CA ILE A 91 20.28 -12.79 -4.14
C ILE A 91 19.94 -14.10 -3.44
N ARG A 92 20.92 -14.76 -2.84
CA ARG A 92 20.72 -15.99 -2.06
C ARG A 92 19.79 -15.75 -0.88
N LYS A 93 19.99 -14.67 -0.12
CA LYS A 93 19.14 -14.30 1.01
C LYS A 93 17.70 -14.01 0.57
N TYR A 94 17.54 -13.28 -0.51
CA TYR A 94 16.23 -12.91 -1.05
C TYR A 94 15.45 -14.13 -1.50
N LEU A 95 16.08 -15.04 -2.25
CA LEU A 95 15.44 -16.29 -2.66
C LEU A 95 15.17 -17.24 -1.50
N GLY A 96 16.07 -17.29 -0.52
CA GLY A 96 15.95 -18.13 0.68
C GLY A 96 15.05 -17.56 1.78
N SER A 97 14.48 -16.37 1.58
CA SER A 97 13.62 -15.68 2.56
C SER A 97 12.27 -16.36 2.76
N GLY A 98 11.87 -17.23 1.83
CA GLY A 98 10.52 -17.81 1.78
C GLY A 98 9.53 -17.01 0.94
N LEU A 99 9.93 -15.84 0.42
CA LEU A 99 9.08 -15.00 -0.43
C LEU A 99 8.64 -15.71 -1.72
N ILE A 100 9.54 -16.49 -2.33
CA ILE A 100 9.26 -17.27 -3.53
C ILE A 100 8.91 -18.70 -3.13
N LYS A 101 7.61 -19.03 -3.17
CA LYS A 101 7.12 -20.38 -2.84
C LYS A 101 7.83 -21.43 -3.70
N GLY A 102 8.38 -22.44 -3.04
CA GLY A 102 9.16 -23.50 -3.70
C GLY A 102 10.67 -23.28 -3.71
N ILE A 103 11.16 -22.12 -3.24
CA ILE A 103 12.58 -21.89 -2.97
C ILE A 103 12.81 -21.74 -1.46
N GLY A 104 13.29 -22.81 -0.83
CA GLY A 104 13.88 -22.74 0.52
C GLY A 104 15.37 -22.44 0.45
N LYS A 105 16.02 -22.24 1.62
CA LYS A 105 17.46 -21.96 1.74
C LYS A 105 18.33 -22.88 0.87
N THR A 106 18.09 -24.19 0.91
CA THR A 106 18.85 -25.18 0.13
C THR A 106 18.76 -24.94 -1.39
N TYR A 107 17.57 -24.67 -1.91
CA TYR A 107 17.41 -24.39 -3.34
C TYR A 107 17.95 -23.02 -3.72
N ALA A 108 17.80 -22.01 -2.85
CA ALA A 108 18.43 -20.71 -3.06
C ALA A 108 19.96 -20.85 -3.21
N ASP A 109 20.59 -21.64 -2.33
CA ASP A 109 22.03 -21.91 -2.40
C ASP A 109 22.42 -22.58 -3.73
N LYS A 110 21.71 -23.65 -4.13
CA LYS A 110 21.98 -24.36 -5.39
C LYS A 110 21.77 -23.49 -6.64
N ILE A 111 20.66 -22.74 -6.68
CA ILE A 111 20.31 -21.88 -7.82
C ILE A 111 21.36 -20.76 -7.96
N VAL A 112 21.73 -20.11 -6.85
CA VAL A 112 22.71 -19.03 -6.87
C VAL A 112 24.12 -19.56 -7.13
N ALA A 113 24.48 -20.74 -6.63
CA ALA A 113 25.75 -21.38 -6.98
C ALA A 113 25.88 -21.65 -8.49
N LYS A 114 24.77 -21.99 -9.16
CA LYS A 114 24.74 -22.25 -10.61
C LYS A 114 24.75 -20.97 -11.45
N PHE A 115 23.97 -19.96 -11.07
CA PHE A 115 23.72 -18.77 -11.92
C PHE A 115 24.35 -17.47 -11.43
N GLY A 116 24.81 -17.41 -10.17
CA GLY A 116 25.44 -16.25 -9.56
C GLY A 116 24.56 -15.00 -9.62
N VAL A 117 25.14 -13.87 -10.01
CA VAL A 117 24.42 -12.58 -10.11
C VAL A 117 23.33 -12.57 -11.20
N ARG A 118 23.32 -13.56 -12.12
CA ARG A 118 22.31 -13.66 -13.18
C ARG A 118 21.03 -14.36 -12.72
N THR A 119 20.93 -14.84 -11.49
CA THR A 119 19.81 -15.69 -11.05
C THR A 119 18.44 -15.08 -11.32
N PHE A 120 18.22 -13.79 -11.01
CA PHE A 120 16.92 -13.15 -11.24
C PHE A 120 16.55 -13.04 -12.72
N ASP A 121 17.53 -12.76 -13.58
CA ASP A 121 17.36 -12.75 -15.03
C ASP A 121 17.00 -14.15 -15.55
N ILE A 122 17.69 -15.19 -15.06
CA ILE A 122 17.39 -16.58 -15.42
C ILE A 122 15.97 -16.97 -15.00
N ILE A 123 15.55 -16.64 -13.78
CA ILE A 123 14.18 -16.95 -13.35
C ILE A 123 13.18 -16.17 -14.21
N SER A 124 13.43 -14.89 -14.50
CA SER A 124 12.50 -14.03 -15.24
C SER A 124 12.36 -14.42 -16.71
N ASN A 125 13.47 -14.68 -17.39
CA ASN A 125 13.55 -14.72 -18.85
C ASN A 125 13.94 -16.10 -19.41
N GLN A 126 14.57 -16.96 -18.60
CA GLN A 126 15.10 -18.25 -19.03
C GLN A 126 14.76 -19.37 -18.03
N SER A 127 13.55 -19.36 -17.45
CA SER A 127 13.17 -20.23 -16.32
C SER A 127 13.33 -21.72 -16.60
N GLY A 128 13.30 -22.14 -17.88
CA GLY A 128 13.62 -23.51 -18.29
C GLY A 128 15.02 -23.98 -17.90
N ARG A 129 15.97 -23.07 -17.71
CA ARG A 129 17.34 -23.34 -17.24
C ARG A 129 17.41 -23.66 -15.76
N LEU A 130 16.38 -23.37 -14.97
CA LEU A 130 16.33 -23.82 -13.57
C LEU A 130 16.47 -25.34 -13.45
N ARG A 131 16.15 -26.10 -14.50
CA ARG A 131 16.35 -27.56 -14.60
C ARG A 131 17.83 -27.99 -14.65
N GLU A 132 18.75 -27.07 -14.90
CA GLU A 132 20.20 -27.32 -14.79
C GLU A 132 20.66 -27.41 -13.32
N VAL A 133 19.78 -27.09 -12.37
CA VAL A 133 20.04 -27.16 -10.93
C VAL A 133 19.53 -28.50 -10.39
N ASP A 134 20.41 -29.23 -9.71
CA ASP A 134 20.09 -30.51 -9.12
C ASP A 134 18.89 -30.43 -8.14
N GLY A 135 17.91 -31.32 -8.35
CA GLY A 135 16.65 -31.37 -7.59
C GLY A 135 15.54 -30.46 -8.12
N ILE A 136 15.75 -29.70 -9.21
CA ILE A 136 14.70 -28.89 -9.85
C ILE A 136 14.21 -29.56 -11.14
N GLY A 137 13.12 -30.31 -11.02
CA GLY A 137 12.40 -30.88 -12.16
C GLY A 137 11.51 -29.85 -12.89
N PRO A 138 10.90 -30.23 -14.03
CA PRO A 138 10.06 -29.33 -14.84
C PRO A 138 8.88 -28.73 -14.08
N GLY A 139 8.20 -29.52 -13.24
CA GLY A 139 7.09 -29.05 -12.41
C GLY A 139 7.52 -27.97 -11.41
N ARG A 140 8.66 -28.18 -10.73
CA ARG A 140 9.20 -27.21 -9.77
C ARG A 140 9.70 -25.94 -10.48
N ALA A 141 10.36 -26.06 -11.63
CA ALA A 141 10.78 -24.91 -12.43
C ALA A 141 9.58 -24.02 -12.82
N LYS A 142 8.48 -24.63 -13.27
CA LYS A 142 7.24 -23.91 -13.60
C LYS A 142 6.63 -23.24 -12.36
N ALA A 143 6.57 -23.94 -11.23
CA ALA A 143 6.05 -23.39 -9.98
C ALA A 143 6.88 -22.21 -9.45
N ILE A 144 8.22 -22.32 -9.51
CA ILE A 144 9.14 -21.24 -9.15
C ILE A 144 8.91 -20.02 -10.03
N LYS A 145 8.78 -20.22 -11.35
CA LYS A 145 8.53 -19.12 -12.30
C LYS A 145 7.21 -18.41 -11.99
N ALA A 146 6.13 -19.16 -11.80
CA ALA A 146 4.84 -18.57 -11.44
C ALA A 146 4.93 -17.76 -10.13
N ALA A 147 5.51 -18.33 -9.07
CA ALA A 147 5.67 -17.63 -7.80
C ALA A 147 6.58 -16.39 -7.91
N TRP A 148 7.62 -16.44 -8.74
CA TRP A 148 8.48 -15.29 -9.01
C TRP A 148 7.73 -14.17 -9.73
N ASP A 149 6.96 -14.52 -10.76
CA ASP A 149 6.17 -13.55 -11.52
C ASP A 149 5.09 -12.90 -10.66
N ASP A 150 4.43 -13.69 -9.80
CA ASP A 150 3.45 -13.17 -8.86
C ASP A 150 4.07 -12.16 -7.89
N GLN A 151 5.22 -12.51 -7.30
CA GLN A 151 5.94 -11.60 -6.39
C GLN A 151 6.45 -10.35 -7.10
N LYS A 152 6.95 -10.50 -8.33
CA LYS A 152 7.40 -9.37 -9.14
C LYS A 152 6.24 -8.43 -9.46
N ALA A 153 5.09 -8.95 -9.87
CA ALA A 153 3.90 -8.16 -10.16
C ALA A 153 3.40 -7.41 -8.92
N LEU A 154 3.37 -8.06 -7.75
CA LEU A 154 3.01 -7.41 -6.48
C LEU A 154 3.98 -6.27 -6.12
N ARG A 155 5.30 -6.49 -6.30
CA ARG A 155 6.31 -5.45 -6.10
C ARG A 155 6.10 -4.25 -7.04
N GLU A 156 5.86 -4.51 -8.32
CA GLU A 156 5.62 -3.46 -9.32
C GLU A 156 4.38 -2.62 -8.96
N VAL A 157 3.31 -3.25 -8.48
CA VAL A 157 2.14 -2.54 -7.95
C VAL A 157 2.54 -1.67 -6.76
N MET A 158 3.28 -2.20 -5.77
CA MET A 158 3.69 -1.41 -4.61
C MET A 158 4.52 -0.17 -5.00
N VAL A 159 5.50 -0.34 -5.89
CA VAL A 159 6.33 0.78 -6.39
C VAL A 159 5.48 1.81 -7.15
N PHE A 160 4.51 1.34 -7.95
CA PHE A 160 3.57 2.23 -8.64
C PHE A 160 2.76 3.06 -7.64
N LEU A 161 2.18 2.45 -6.61
CA LEU A 161 1.39 3.15 -5.59
C LEU A 161 2.22 4.19 -4.83
N GLN A 162 3.45 3.82 -4.43
CA GLN A 162 4.37 4.72 -3.75
C GLN A 162 4.77 5.93 -4.60
N THR A 163 4.96 5.73 -5.92
CA THR A 163 5.26 6.81 -6.87
C THR A 163 4.15 7.88 -6.87
N TYR A 164 2.90 7.49 -6.59
CA TYR A 164 1.75 8.39 -6.51
C TYR A 164 1.45 8.90 -5.09
N GLY A 165 2.37 8.68 -4.15
CA GLY A 165 2.31 9.23 -2.79
C GLY A 165 1.33 8.49 -1.88
N VAL A 166 1.04 7.22 -2.19
CA VAL A 166 0.32 6.30 -1.29
C VAL A 166 1.28 5.81 -0.22
N THR A 167 0.87 5.87 1.04
CA THR A 167 1.69 5.34 2.14
C THR A 167 1.80 3.83 2.02
N ASN A 168 2.90 3.27 2.52
CA ASN A 168 3.14 1.83 2.36
C ASN A 168 2.04 0.98 3.02
N ALA A 169 1.53 1.41 4.18
CA ALA A 169 0.41 0.73 4.85
C ALA A 169 -0.83 0.63 3.96
N LEU A 170 -1.18 1.72 3.25
CA LEU A 170 -2.29 1.71 2.31
C LEU A 170 -1.97 0.90 1.06
N CYS A 171 -0.71 0.88 0.60
CA CYS A 171 -0.30 0.03 -0.51
C CYS A 171 -0.57 -1.44 -0.22
N ILE A 172 -0.26 -1.92 0.99
CA ILE A 172 -0.54 -3.29 1.41
C ILE A 172 -2.04 -3.57 1.40
N ARG A 173 -2.86 -2.66 1.94
CA ARG A 173 -4.32 -2.86 1.95
C ARG A 173 -4.89 -2.94 0.54
N ILE A 174 -4.46 -2.05 -0.36
CA ILE A 174 -4.87 -2.07 -1.78
C ILE A 174 -4.42 -3.36 -2.47
N VAL A 175 -3.16 -3.78 -2.24
CA VAL A 175 -2.63 -5.03 -2.80
C VAL A 175 -3.34 -6.26 -2.21
N LYS A 176 -3.72 -6.24 -0.93
CA LYS A 176 -4.49 -7.32 -0.31
C LYS A 176 -5.90 -7.42 -0.90
N ALA A 177 -6.51 -6.28 -1.24
CA ALA A 177 -7.85 -6.23 -1.82
C ALA A 177 -7.87 -6.67 -3.29
N TYR A 178 -6.89 -6.24 -4.09
CA TYR A 178 -6.93 -6.38 -5.56
C TYR A 178 -5.77 -7.18 -6.17
N GLY A 179 -4.74 -7.51 -5.40
CA GLY A 179 -3.56 -8.22 -5.89
C GLY A 179 -2.91 -7.54 -7.09
N GLN A 180 -2.76 -8.29 -8.18
CA GLN A 180 -2.19 -7.81 -9.44
C GLN A 180 -3.12 -6.83 -10.19
N ASP A 181 -4.43 -6.86 -9.91
CA ASP A 181 -5.41 -5.98 -10.54
C ASP A 181 -5.44 -4.57 -9.92
N ALA A 182 -4.73 -4.34 -8.81
CA ALA A 182 -4.71 -3.05 -8.11
C ALA A 182 -4.41 -1.87 -9.06
N LYS A 183 -3.41 -2.02 -9.96
CA LYS A 183 -3.07 -0.99 -10.94
C LYS A 183 -4.21 -0.73 -11.92
N LYS A 184 -4.89 -1.78 -12.39
CA LYS A 184 -6.03 -1.68 -13.29
C LYS A 184 -7.19 -0.98 -12.61
N VAL A 185 -7.56 -1.40 -11.40
CA VAL A 185 -8.64 -0.79 -10.61
C VAL A 185 -8.37 0.69 -10.38
N LEU A 186 -7.15 1.06 -9.99
CA LEU A 186 -6.81 2.47 -9.74
C LEU A 186 -6.79 3.35 -10.99
N THR A 187 -6.65 2.76 -12.17
CA THR A 187 -6.66 3.51 -13.44
C THR A 187 -8.06 3.58 -14.07
N SER A 188 -8.89 2.55 -13.91
CA SER A 188 -10.25 2.51 -14.48
C SER A 188 -11.34 3.00 -13.53
N GLU A 189 -11.19 2.75 -12.23
CA GLU A 189 -12.17 3.01 -11.17
C GLU A 189 -11.47 3.48 -9.87
N PRO A 190 -10.69 4.58 -9.90
CA PRO A 190 -9.86 5.02 -8.78
C PRO A 190 -10.61 5.21 -7.46
N TYR A 191 -11.89 5.60 -7.50
CA TYR A 191 -12.70 5.85 -6.30
C TYR A 191 -13.37 4.59 -5.73
N ARG A 192 -13.24 3.44 -6.40
CA ARG A 192 -13.73 2.15 -5.88
C ARG A 192 -13.02 1.76 -4.58
N VAL A 193 -11.74 2.11 -4.48
CA VAL A 193 -10.93 1.85 -3.27
C VAL A 193 -11.48 2.54 -2.03
N CYS A 194 -12.25 3.63 -2.18
CA CYS A 194 -12.89 4.31 -1.05
C CYS A 194 -13.91 3.43 -0.32
N ARG A 195 -14.57 2.54 -1.06
CA ARG A 195 -15.63 1.68 -0.52
C ARG A 195 -15.12 0.30 -0.11
N GLU A 196 -14.07 -0.18 -0.77
CA GLU A 196 -13.60 -1.56 -0.63
C GLU A 196 -12.30 -1.70 0.18
N VAL A 197 -11.57 -0.61 0.42
CA VAL A 197 -10.29 -0.64 1.14
C VAL A 197 -10.35 0.24 2.37
N GLU A 198 -10.38 -0.39 3.54
CA GLU A 198 -10.38 0.29 4.82
C GLU A 198 -9.18 1.26 4.97
N GLY A 199 -9.45 2.49 5.43
CA GLY A 199 -8.44 3.53 5.61
C GLY A 199 -8.05 4.29 4.34
N VAL A 200 -8.59 3.91 3.17
CA VAL A 200 -8.45 4.71 1.95
C VAL A 200 -9.69 5.58 1.79
N GLY A 201 -9.66 6.82 2.30
CA GLY A 201 -10.76 7.77 2.10
C GLY A 201 -10.74 8.45 0.73
N PHE A 202 -11.79 9.22 0.43
CA PHE A 202 -11.91 10.02 -0.81
C PHE A 202 -10.66 10.87 -1.08
N LYS A 203 -10.18 11.63 -0.08
CA LYS A 203 -9.01 12.53 -0.24
C LYS A 203 -7.75 11.76 -0.71
N THR A 204 -7.55 10.55 -0.21
CA THR A 204 -6.44 9.69 -0.64
C THR A 204 -6.63 9.17 -2.06
N ALA A 205 -7.81 8.63 -2.38
CA ALA A 205 -8.11 8.15 -3.73
C ALA A 205 -8.06 9.27 -4.76
N ASP A 206 -8.53 10.46 -4.41
CA ASP A 206 -8.52 11.65 -5.25
C ASP A 206 -7.10 12.15 -5.53
N LYS A 207 -6.21 12.09 -4.53
CA LYS A 207 -4.79 12.37 -4.72
C LYS A 207 -4.16 11.39 -5.71
N ILE A 208 -4.45 10.09 -5.59
CA ILE A 208 -3.96 9.07 -6.53
C ILE A 208 -4.48 9.34 -7.94
N ALA A 209 -5.80 9.54 -8.08
CA ALA A 209 -6.47 9.80 -9.36
C ALA A 209 -5.91 11.03 -10.08
N ARG A 210 -5.73 12.14 -9.35
CA ARG A 210 -5.13 13.37 -9.90
C ARG A 210 -3.68 13.16 -10.32
N ASN A 211 -2.88 12.47 -9.53
CA ASN A 211 -1.49 12.20 -9.91
C ASN A 211 -1.38 11.24 -11.11
N LEU A 212 -2.39 10.40 -11.35
CA LEU A 212 -2.53 9.59 -12.56
C LEU A 212 -3.01 10.40 -13.79
N GLY A 213 -3.31 11.69 -13.63
CA GLY A 213 -3.79 12.56 -14.70
C GLY A 213 -5.27 12.38 -15.04
N LEU A 214 -6.07 11.84 -14.13
CA LEU A 214 -7.50 11.67 -14.38
C LEU A 214 -8.26 13.01 -14.30
N PRO A 215 -9.36 13.18 -15.07
CA PRO A 215 -10.09 14.46 -15.12
C PRO A 215 -10.67 14.89 -13.76
N THR A 216 -10.44 16.14 -13.39
CA THR A 216 -10.96 16.73 -12.13
C THR A 216 -12.48 16.92 -12.14
N ALA A 217 -13.09 17.11 -13.30
CA ALA A 217 -14.54 17.15 -13.46
C ALA A 217 -15.14 15.80 -13.91
N GLY A 218 -14.38 14.71 -13.79
CA GLY A 218 -14.82 13.38 -14.21
C GLY A 218 -16.02 12.88 -13.38
N PRO A 219 -17.02 12.21 -14.00
CA PRO A 219 -18.21 11.72 -13.29
C PRO A 219 -17.89 10.89 -12.04
N GLN A 220 -16.91 9.98 -12.13
CA GLN A 220 -16.51 9.12 -11.02
C GLN A 220 -15.99 9.92 -9.81
N ARG A 221 -15.25 11.01 -10.05
CA ARG A 221 -14.71 11.88 -9.00
C ARG A 221 -15.83 12.66 -8.31
N VAL A 222 -16.72 13.24 -9.11
CA VAL A 222 -17.81 14.06 -8.59
C VAL A 222 -18.79 13.21 -7.79
N ASP A 223 -19.14 12.02 -8.26
CA ASP A 223 -19.99 11.07 -7.53
C ASP A 223 -19.37 10.70 -6.18
N ALA A 224 -18.08 10.33 -6.19
CA ALA A 224 -17.36 9.97 -4.97
C ALA A 224 -17.23 11.15 -3.99
N GLY A 225 -17.05 12.38 -4.50
CA GLY A 225 -17.00 13.58 -3.66
C GLY A 225 -18.33 13.93 -3.02
N ILE A 226 -19.45 13.75 -3.74
CA ILE A 226 -20.80 13.93 -3.18
C ILE A 226 -21.04 12.92 -2.06
N LEU A 227 -20.74 11.65 -2.29
CA LEU A 227 -20.89 10.60 -1.29
C LEU A 227 -19.99 10.87 -0.07
N HIS A 228 -18.74 11.27 -0.30
CA HIS A 228 -17.83 11.66 0.79
C HIS A 228 -18.34 12.84 1.61
N THR A 229 -18.93 13.85 0.95
CA THR A 229 -19.51 15.00 1.66
C THR A 229 -20.67 14.56 2.55
N LEU A 230 -21.49 13.61 2.08
CA LEU A 230 -22.55 13.01 2.91
C LEU A 230 -21.98 12.18 4.08
N GLU A 231 -20.89 11.42 3.88
CA GLU A 231 -20.19 10.70 4.95
C GLU A 231 -19.63 11.65 6.02
N GLU A 232 -19.05 12.79 5.62
CA GLU A 232 -18.58 13.82 6.55
C GLU A 232 -19.76 14.42 7.35
N LEU A 233 -20.88 14.73 6.69
CA LEU A 233 -22.10 15.23 7.33
C LEU A 233 -22.72 14.21 8.30
N GLU A 234 -22.74 12.93 7.96
CA GLU A 234 -23.20 11.86 8.85
C GLU A 234 -22.30 11.78 10.10
N GLY A 235 -20.98 11.90 9.93
CA GLY A 235 -20.02 12.00 11.04
C GLY A 235 -20.22 13.22 11.94
N GLU A 236 -20.78 14.31 11.41
CA GLU A 236 -21.21 15.50 12.16
C GLU A 236 -22.57 15.31 12.88
N GLY A 237 -23.22 14.15 12.69
CA GLY A 237 -24.50 13.79 13.32
C GLY A 237 -25.73 14.06 12.44
N HIS A 238 -25.56 14.40 11.16
CA HIS A 238 -26.66 14.61 10.23
C HIS A 238 -27.09 13.31 9.55
N SER A 239 -28.27 12.78 9.88
CA SER A 239 -28.83 11.61 9.18
C SER A 239 -29.30 11.92 7.76
N ALA A 240 -29.68 13.17 7.49
CA ALA A 240 -30.03 13.68 6.17
C ALA A 240 -29.72 15.18 6.10
N PHE A 241 -29.43 15.70 4.91
CA PHE A 241 -29.01 17.09 4.71
C PHE A 241 -29.72 17.76 3.53
N PRO A 242 -30.04 19.07 3.59
CA PRO A 242 -30.64 19.79 2.46
C PRO A 242 -29.79 19.70 1.19
N ASP A 243 -30.44 19.47 0.04
CA ASP A 243 -29.76 19.30 -1.24
C ASP A 243 -28.91 20.51 -1.64
N GLU A 244 -29.42 21.73 -1.50
CA GLU A 244 -28.66 22.97 -1.76
C GLU A 244 -27.39 23.08 -0.90
N GLY A 245 -27.49 22.77 0.39
CA GLY A 245 -26.33 22.82 1.30
C GLY A 245 -25.31 21.72 0.99
N LEU A 246 -25.76 20.54 0.57
CA LEU A 246 -24.90 19.47 0.09
C LEU A 246 -24.16 19.89 -1.18
N LEU A 247 -24.86 20.53 -2.13
CA LEU A 247 -24.26 21.01 -3.37
C LEU A 247 -23.17 22.04 -3.12
N GLU A 248 -23.38 22.96 -2.18
CA GLU A 248 -22.38 23.96 -1.79
C GLU A 248 -21.12 23.31 -1.23
N LYS A 249 -21.26 22.45 -0.20
CA LYS A 249 -20.13 21.73 0.41
C LYS A 249 -19.38 20.85 -0.59
N ALA A 250 -20.10 20.10 -1.43
CA ALA A 250 -19.49 19.23 -2.43
C ALA A 250 -18.79 20.02 -3.54
N THR A 251 -19.34 21.18 -3.94
CA THR A 251 -18.71 22.09 -4.91
C THR A 251 -17.40 22.65 -4.36
N GLU A 252 -17.39 23.08 -3.10
CA GLU A 252 -16.19 23.56 -2.41
C GLU A 252 -15.12 22.47 -2.31
N LEU A 253 -15.49 21.26 -1.87
CA LEU A 253 -14.58 20.11 -1.77
C LEU A 253 -13.98 19.73 -3.14
N LEU A 254 -14.80 19.72 -4.18
CA LEU A 254 -14.41 19.24 -5.50
C LEU A 254 -13.70 20.30 -6.35
N GLU A 255 -13.89 21.59 -6.05
CA GLU A 255 -13.40 22.72 -6.84
C GLU A 255 -13.85 22.63 -8.32
N VAL A 256 -15.13 22.29 -8.54
CA VAL A 256 -15.75 22.19 -9.88
C VAL A 256 -17.01 23.05 -9.95
N ASP A 257 -17.52 23.28 -11.16
CA ASP A 257 -18.75 24.06 -11.34
C ASP A 257 -19.95 23.39 -10.64
N LYS A 258 -20.76 24.18 -9.92
CA LYS A 258 -21.94 23.71 -9.18
C LYS A 258 -22.94 22.96 -10.09
N THR A 259 -23.05 23.34 -11.36
CA THR A 259 -23.94 22.67 -12.33
C THR A 259 -23.53 21.22 -12.56
N ILE A 260 -22.22 20.92 -12.59
CA ILE A 260 -21.70 19.57 -12.73
C ILE A 260 -22.08 18.74 -11.50
N VAL A 261 -21.84 19.28 -10.30
CA VAL A 261 -22.21 18.60 -9.04
C VAL A 261 -23.71 18.35 -8.97
N HIS A 262 -24.51 19.33 -9.37
CA HIS A 262 -25.96 19.23 -9.42
C HIS A 262 -26.45 18.12 -10.35
N ASP A 263 -25.94 18.06 -11.57
CA ASP A 263 -26.32 17.02 -12.53
C ASP A 263 -25.88 15.62 -12.09
N ARG A 264 -24.71 15.51 -11.43
CA ARG A 264 -24.25 14.25 -10.84
C ARG A 264 -25.09 13.82 -9.64
N LEU A 265 -25.46 14.75 -8.75
CA LEU A 265 -26.35 14.46 -7.63
C LEU A 265 -27.71 13.96 -8.12
N ARG A 266 -28.28 14.59 -9.15
CA ARG A 266 -29.52 14.13 -9.79
C ARG A 266 -29.37 12.69 -10.28
N LYS A 267 -28.26 12.37 -10.94
CA LYS A 267 -28.00 11.01 -11.42
C LYS A 267 -27.88 10.00 -10.28
N LEU A 268 -27.21 10.35 -9.18
CA LEU A 268 -27.12 9.49 -7.99
C LEU A 268 -28.50 9.23 -7.35
N MET A 269 -29.42 10.19 -7.43
CA MET A 269 -30.80 10.00 -6.97
C MET A 269 -31.58 9.05 -7.91
N GLU A 270 -31.45 9.23 -9.22
CA GLU A 270 -32.08 8.37 -10.25
C GLU A 270 -31.58 6.93 -10.18
N GLU A 271 -30.27 6.76 -10.06
CA GLU A 271 -29.58 5.48 -9.88
C GLU A 271 -29.79 4.89 -8.49
N LYS A 272 -30.52 5.59 -7.61
CA LYS A 272 -30.80 5.08 -6.27
C LYS A 272 -29.49 4.78 -5.52
N ALA A 273 -28.46 5.60 -5.68
CA ALA A 273 -27.22 5.51 -4.92
C ALA A 273 -27.31 6.25 -3.57
N VAL A 274 -28.17 7.27 -3.49
CA VAL A 274 -28.49 8.03 -2.27
C VAL A 274 -29.97 7.89 -1.90
N GLY A 275 -30.31 8.18 -0.64
CA GLY A 275 -31.69 8.30 -0.18
C GLY A 275 -32.19 9.73 -0.35
N VAL A 276 -33.47 9.87 -0.71
CA VAL A 276 -34.14 11.19 -0.84
C VAL A 276 -35.38 11.21 0.04
N LEU A 277 -35.48 12.24 0.88
CA LEU A 277 -36.61 12.50 1.75
C LEU A 277 -37.18 13.89 1.42
N SER A 278 -38.45 14.10 1.75
CA SER A 278 -39.09 15.41 1.65
C SER A 278 -39.75 15.75 2.98
N THR A 279 -39.37 16.88 3.58
CA THR A 279 -39.98 17.37 4.81
C THR A 279 -40.28 18.86 4.68
N ARG A 280 -41.52 19.26 4.96
CA ARG A 280 -41.96 20.67 4.90
C ARG A 280 -41.59 21.39 3.59
N GLY A 281 -41.60 20.67 2.46
CA GLY A 281 -41.25 21.22 1.14
C GLY A 281 -39.74 21.29 0.83
N VAL A 282 -38.88 20.91 1.77
CA VAL A 282 -37.42 20.85 1.57
C VAL A 282 -37.02 19.42 1.22
N ARG A 283 -36.20 19.28 0.17
CA ARG A 283 -35.60 18.00 -0.21
C ARG A 283 -34.36 17.76 0.64
N LEU A 284 -34.33 16.59 1.28
CA LEU A 284 -33.17 16.12 2.04
C LEU A 284 -32.56 14.91 1.34
N VAL A 285 -31.23 14.82 1.39
CA VAL A 285 -30.42 13.74 0.84
C VAL A 285 -29.69 13.05 1.98
N GLN A 286 -29.61 11.73 1.93
CA GLN A 286 -28.88 10.91 2.90
C GLN A 286 -28.08 9.82 2.21
N LEU A 287 -27.05 9.31 2.87
CA LEU A 287 -26.47 8.03 2.49
C LEU A 287 -27.54 6.95 2.57
N ARG A 288 -27.43 5.93 1.73
CA ARG A 288 -28.21 4.73 1.97
C ARG A 288 -27.71 4.05 3.23
N PRO A 289 -28.61 3.56 4.11
CA PRO A 289 -28.21 2.62 5.13
C PRO A 289 -27.43 1.49 4.44
N GLN A 290 -26.17 1.30 4.83
CA GLN A 290 -25.42 0.14 4.36
C GLN A 290 -26.23 -1.10 4.76
N GLU A 291 -26.43 -2.06 3.85
CA GLU A 291 -27.01 -3.38 4.16
C GLU A 291 -26.26 -4.13 5.29
N ASN A 292 -25.13 -3.59 5.77
CA ASN A 292 -24.38 -4.08 6.91
C ASN A 292 -24.96 -3.67 8.29
N ALA A 293 -25.76 -2.60 8.39
CA ALA A 293 -26.36 -2.19 9.66
C ALA A 293 -27.51 -3.12 10.10
N GLU A 294 -28.17 -3.81 9.17
CA GLU A 294 -29.26 -4.74 9.50
C GLU A 294 -28.75 -6.09 10.01
N LYS A 295 -27.50 -6.47 9.71
CA LYS A 295 -26.91 -7.72 10.22
C LYS A 295 -26.44 -7.65 11.67
N SER A 296 -26.23 -6.45 12.23
CA SER A 296 -25.84 -6.30 13.64
C SER A 296 -27.04 -6.19 14.59
N ILE A 297 -28.20 -5.72 14.10
CA ILE A 297 -29.38 -5.50 14.93
C ILE A 297 -30.26 -6.75 14.98
N ALA A 298 -30.19 -7.62 13.97
CA ALA A 298 -30.92 -8.90 13.95
C ALA A 298 -30.21 -10.06 14.72
N ALA A 299 -29.08 -9.78 15.40
CA ALA A 299 -28.32 -10.78 16.15
C ALA A 299 -28.07 -10.41 17.63
N SER A 300 -28.80 -9.42 18.16
CA SER A 300 -28.82 -9.08 19.59
C SER A 300 -30.12 -9.49 20.25
#